data_AF-A0A9E3MEE4-F1
#
_entry.id   AF-A0A9E3MEE4-F1
#
_cell.length_a   1.000
_cell.length_b   1.000
_cell.length_c   1.000
_cell.angle_alpha   90.00
_cell.angle_beta   90.00
_cell.angle_gamma   90.00
#
_symmetry.space_group_name_H-M   'P 1'
#
loop_
_entity.id
_entity.type
_entity.pdbx_description
1 polymer ?
#
loop_
_entity_poly.entity_id
_entity_poly.type
_entity_poly.pdbx_seq_one_letter_code
_entity_poly.pdbx_strand_id
1 'polypeptide(L)'
;PPFKQALQGTPLEGHYSPDKDATRQALNDWIRHADVFDGIADFDRVLRDPADPARLDPALDSGDHLHPGDAGYRRMAESIDIRTLLGATASAQVQP
;
A
#
# COMPACT_ATOMS: atom_id res chain seq x y z
N PRO A 1 -4.44 1.43 -0.04
CA PRO A 1 -4.41 0.05 0.51
C PRO A 1 -5.83 -0.53 0.54
N PRO A 2 -5.99 -1.85 0.64
CA PRO A 2 -7.28 -2.48 0.93
C PRO A 2 -7.79 -2.13 2.35
N PHE A 3 -9.10 -2.03 2.54
CA PHE A 3 -9.71 -1.50 3.80
C PHE A 3 -11.04 -2.16 4.19
N LYS A 4 -11.31 -3.39 3.75
CA LYS A 4 -12.49 -4.15 4.18
C LYS A 4 -12.47 -4.32 5.69
N GLN A 5 -13.61 -3.97 6.32
CA GLN A 5 -13.78 -3.98 7.78
C GLN A 5 -12.92 -2.96 8.55
N ALA A 6 -12.42 -1.92 7.88
CA ALA A 6 -11.80 -0.77 8.53
C ALA A 6 -12.64 -0.22 9.70
N LEU A 7 -11.96 0.06 10.81
CA LEU A 7 -12.46 0.85 11.95
C LEU A 7 -13.68 0.27 12.68
N GLN A 8 -13.85 -1.06 12.68
CA GLN A 8 -14.92 -1.74 13.42
C GLN A 8 -14.93 -1.37 14.91
N GLY A 9 -16.11 -1.16 15.49
CA GLY A 9 -16.26 -0.79 16.89
C GLY A 9 -15.90 0.68 17.22
N THR A 10 -15.63 1.50 16.21
CA THR A 10 -15.40 2.95 16.37
C THR A 10 -16.59 3.76 15.82
N PRO A 11 -16.71 5.07 16.14
CA PRO A 11 -17.71 5.93 15.50
C PRO A 11 -17.58 6.06 13.97
N LEU A 12 -16.46 5.59 13.39
CA LEU A 12 -16.19 5.59 11.96
C LEU A 12 -16.45 4.21 11.31
N GLU A 13 -17.05 3.26 12.05
CA GLU A 13 -17.46 1.98 11.51
C GLU A 13 -18.38 2.14 10.29
N GLY A 14 -18.29 1.19 9.35
CA GLY A 14 -18.94 1.32 8.03
C GLY A 14 -18.16 2.21 7.06
N HIS A 15 -16.91 2.56 7.38
CA HIS A 15 -16.01 3.28 6.47
C HIS A 15 -15.88 2.58 5.11
N TYR A 16 -15.85 1.24 5.11
CA TYR A 16 -15.84 0.40 3.93
C TYR A 16 -17.22 0.26 3.28
N SER A 17 -17.25 0.28 1.95
CA SER A 17 -18.36 -0.26 1.16
C SER A 17 -17.83 -0.99 -0.08
N PRO A 18 -18.59 -1.94 -0.65
CA PRO A 18 -18.24 -2.57 -1.93
C PRO A 18 -17.97 -1.56 -3.05
N ASP A 19 -18.74 -0.48 -3.14
CA ASP A 19 -18.58 0.56 -4.16
C ASP A 19 -17.26 1.34 -4.01
N LYS A 20 -16.85 1.63 -2.77
CA LYS A 20 -15.54 2.25 -2.49
C LYS A 20 -14.40 1.31 -2.88
N ASP A 21 -14.54 0.01 -2.62
CA ASP A 21 -13.54 -0.97 -3.00
C ASP A 21 -13.45 -1.15 -4.51
N ALA A 22 -14.60 -1.17 -5.21
CA ALA A 22 -14.63 -1.17 -6.67
C ALA A 22 -13.94 0.06 -7.25
N THR A 23 -14.18 1.25 -6.65
CA THR A 23 -13.50 2.49 -7.04
C THR A 23 -12.00 2.41 -6.79
N ARG A 24 -11.56 1.89 -5.63
CA ARG A 24 -10.15 1.66 -5.32
C ARG A 24 -9.51 0.73 -6.35
N GLN A 25 -10.16 -0.38 -6.69
CA GLN A 25 -9.65 -1.34 -7.67
C GLN A 25 -9.51 -0.71 -9.05
N ALA A 26 -10.56 -0.02 -9.53
CA ALA A 26 -10.55 0.64 -10.84
C ALA A 26 -9.46 1.72 -10.93
N LEU A 27 -9.30 2.55 -9.87
CA LEU A 27 -8.27 3.57 -9.82
C LEU A 27 -6.87 2.95 -9.80
N ASN A 28 -6.63 1.93 -8.96
CA ASN A 28 -5.33 1.27 -8.89
C ASN A 28 -4.98 0.59 -10.21
N ASP A 29 -5.96 -0.01 -10.89
CA ASP A 29 -5.74 -0.65 -12.18
C ASP A 29 -5.42 0.38 -13.27
N TRP A 30 -6.10 1.52 -13.28
CA TRP A 30 -5.73 2.63 -14.15
C TRP A 30 -4.30 3.13 -13.89
N ILE A 31 -3.93 3.38 -12.62
CA ILE A 31 -2.58 3.84 -12.26
C ILE A 31 -1.51 2.87 -12.79
N ARG A 32 -1.72 1.55 -12.62
CA ARG A 32 -0.77 0.51 -13.06
C ARG A 32 -0.53 0.45 -14.56
N HIS A 33 -1.49 0.89 -15.35
CA HIS A 33 -1.44 0.83 -16.81
C HIS A 33 -1.28 2.21 -17.46
N ALA A 34 -1.25 3.28 -16.66
CA ALA A 34 -1.06 4.63 -17.16
C ALA A 34 0.41 4.84 -17.52
N ASP A 35 0.66 5.23 -18.77
CA ASP A 35 2.01 5.52 -19.28
C ASP A 35 2.43 6.98 -19.01
N VAL A 36 2.04 7.51 -17.86
CA VAL A 36 2.25 8.93 -17.48
C VAL A 36 3.16 9.08 -16.26
N PHE A 37 3.64 7.98 -15.69
CA PHE A 37 4.46 7.96 -14.49
C PHE A 37 5.80 7.29 -14.77
N ASP A 38 6.89 7.88 -14.25
CA ASP A 38 8.24 7.30 -14.34
C ASP A 38 8.41 6.05 -13.45
N GLY A 39 7.50 5.85 -12.48
CA GLY A 39 7.50 4.69 -11.59
C GLY A 39 6.28 4.67 -10.67
N ILE A 40 5.97 3.50 -10.11
CA ILE A 40 4.79 3.27 -9.27
C ILE A 40 5.20 2.49 -8.01
N ALA A 41 4.87 3.04 -6.83
CA ALA A 41 4.94 2.32 -5.56
C ALA A 41 3.56 1.71 -5.23
N ASP A 42 3.36 0.44 -5.57
CA ASP A 42 2.07 -0.24 -5.45
C ASP A 42 1.81 -0.82 -4.05
N PHE A 43 1.50 0.06 -3.09
CA PHE A 43 1.23 -0.37 -1.72
C PHE A 43 -0.05 -1.21 -1.56
N ASP A 44 -0.94 -1.20 -2.54
CA ASP A 44 -2.07 -2.13 -2.57
C ASP A 44 -1.58 -3.58 -2.72
N ARG A 45 -0.68 -3.86 -3.66
CA ARG A 45 -0.09 -5.21 -3.81
C ARG A 45 0.82 -5.59 -2.65
N VAL A 46 1.55 -4.62 -2.10
CA VAL A 46 2.53 -4.84 -1.02
C VAL A 46 1.85 -5.19 0.30
N LEU A 47 0.67 -4.62 0.58
CA LEU A 47 0.02 -4.73 1.88
C LEU A 47 -1.18 -5.68 1.94
N ARG A 48 -1.74 -6.08 0.80
CA ARG A 48 -2.97 -6.88 0.77
C ARG A 48 -2.77 -8.30 1.29
N ASP A 49 -3.76 -8.79 2.00
CA ASP A 49 -3.85 -10.20 2.38
C ASP A 49 -3.97 -11.05 1.10
N PRO A 50 -3.08 -12.05 0.87
CA PRO A 50 -3.19 -12.94 -0.28
C PRO A 50 -4.46 -13.80 -0.26
N ALA A 51 -5.06 -14.06 0.90
CA ALA A 51 -6.30 -14.82 1.05
C ALA A 51 -7.57 -13.98 0.90
N ASP A 52 -7.52 -12.69 1.26
CA ASP A 52 -8.60 -11.72 1.04
C ASP A 52 -8.02 -10.36 0.57
N PRO A 53 -7.84 -10.17 -0.75
CA PRO A 53 -7.22 -8.96 -1.31
C PRO A 53 -7.94 -7.64 -1.01
N ALA A 54 -9.14 -7.70 -0.41
CA ALA A 54 -9.86 -6.52 0.07
C ALA A 54 -9.45 -6.12 1.50
N ARG A 55 -8.57 -6.87 2.17
CA ARG A 55 -8.02 -6.58 3.51
C ARG A 55 -6.51 -6.33 3.49
N LEU A 56 -6.02 -5.63 4.51
CA LEU A 56 -4.59 -5.68 4.86
C LEU A 56 -4.22 -7.08 5.32
N ASP A 57 -3.02 -7.53 4.97
CA ASP A 57 -2.41 -8.72 5.57
C ASP A 57 -2.40 -8.54 7.09
N PRO A 58 -2.98 -9.47 7.88
CA PRO A 58 -3.01 -9.37 9.33
C PRO A 58 -1.64 -9.18 9.98
N ALA A 59 -0.56 -9.66 9.36
CA ALA A 59 0.81 -9.47 9.86
C ALA A 59 1.34 -8.04 9.66
N LEU A 60 0.70 -7.25 8.80
CA LEU A 60 1.08 -5.88 8.44
C LEU A 60 0.09 -4.83 8.96
N ASP A 61 -1.04 -5.25 9.51
CA ASP A 61 -2.12 -4.41 10.04
C ASP A 61 -1.78 -3.83 11.42
N SER A 62 -2.21 -2.60 11.69
CA SER A 62 -2.15 -2.00 13.03
C SER A 62 -3.19 -2.59 13.99
N GLY A 63 -4.20 -3.26 13.43
CA GLY A 63 -5.37 -3.81 14.13
C GLY A 63 -6.65 -3.01 13.86
N ASP A 64 -6.58 -1.90 13.13
CA ASP A 64 -7.74 -1.10 12.76
C ASP A 64 -8.27 -1.40 11.34
N HIS A 65 -7.61 -2.32 10.61
CA HIS A 65 -7.96 -2.76 9.26
C HIS A 65 -7.95 -1.64 8.21
N LEU A 66 -7.28 -0.52 8.49
CA LEU A 66 -7.13 0.63 7.59
C LEU A 66 -5.67 1.06 7.45
N HIS A 67 -4.95 1.15 8.56
CA HIS A 67 -3.58 1.62 8.61
C HIS A 67 -2.60 0.45 8.82
N PRO A 68 -1.44 0.46 8.13
CA PRO A 68 -0.36 -0.45 8.44
C PRO A 68 0.13 -0.27 9.88
N GLY A 69 0.52 -1.35 10.54
CA GLY A 69 1.31 -1.32 11.77
C GLY A 69 2.81 -1.20 11.46
N ASP A 70 3.66 -1.34 12.47
CA ASP A 70 5.11 -1.20 12.32
C ASP A 70 5.71 -2.12 11.24
N ALA A 71 5.27 -3.38 11.20
CA ALA A 71 5.69 -4.35 10.19
C ALA A 71 5.23 -3.96 8.78
N GLY A 72 4.02 -3.40 8.67
CA GLY A 72 3.46 -2.91 7.40
C GLY A 72 4.20 -1.68 6.88
N TYR A 73 4.50 -0.70 7.73
CA TYR A 73 5.31 0.44 7.32
C TYR A 73 6.73 0.04 6.95
N ARG A 74 7.35 -0.90 7.66
CA ARG A 74 8.65 -1.46 7.26
C ARG A 74 8.57 -2.11 5.88
N ARG A 75 7.55 -2.95 5.63
CA ARG A 75 7.31 -3.60 4.34
C ARG A 75 7.12 -2.59 3.21
N MET A 76 6.41 -1.49 3.46
CA MET A 76 6.28 -0.38 2.48
C MET A 76 7.64 0.24 2.17
N ALA A 77 8.43 0.58 3.19
CA ALA A 77 9.75 1.17 2.99
C ALA A 77 10.70 0.26 2.19
N GLU A 78 10.70 -1.04 2.52
CA GLU A 78 11.50 -2.06 1.82
C GLU A 78 11.06 -2.29 0.36
N SER A 79 9.82 -1.94 -0.01
CA SER A 79 9.30 -2.13 -1.36
C SER A 79 9.71 -1.04 -2.36
N ILE A 80 10.33 0.04 -1.89
CA ILE A 80 10.73 1.18 -2.72
C ILE A 80 12.21 1.05 -3.09
N ASP A 81 12.53 0.98 -4.39
CA ASP A 81 13.91 1.20 -4.84
C ASP A 81 14.21 2.71 -4.78
N ILE A 82 15.01 3.12 -3.79
CA ILE A 82 15.41 4.50 -3.57
C ILE A 82 16.11 5.13 -4.79
N ARG A 83 16.73 4.32 -5.65
CA ARG A 83 17.36 4.81 -6.89
C ARG A 83 16.32 5.33 -7.88
N THR A 84 15.11 4.79 -7.86
CA THR A 84 13.98 5.27 -8.67
C THR A 84 13.53 6.67 -8.23
N LEU A 85 13.69 7.01 -6.94
CA LEU A 85 13.32 8.33 -6.41
C LEU A 85 14.43 9.37 -6.54
N LEU A 86 15.69 8.96 -6.37
CA LEU A 86 16.83 9.88 -6.33
C LEU A 86 17.55 10.03 -7.68
N GLY A 87 17.19 9.22 -8.68
CA GLY A 87 17.88 9.14 -9.97
C GLY A 87 19.23 8.42 -9.86
N ALA A 88 19.74 7.96 -11.00
CA ALA A 88 21.04 7.29 -11.11
C ALA A 88 22.21 8.29 -11.03
N THR A 89 22.35 9.00 -9.90
CA THR A 89 23.56 9.79 -9.58
C THR A 89 24.02 9.64 -8.13
N ALA A 90 23.47 8.68 -7.37
CA ALA A 90 24.04 8.30 -6.08
C ALA A 90 25.19 7.28 -6.30
N SER A 91 26.34 7.78 -6.73
CA SER A 91 27.61 7.08 -6.55
C SER A 91 27.82 6.93 -5.05
N ALA A 92 27.45 5.78 -4.48
CA ALA A 92 27.83 5.40 -3.13
C ALA A 92 29.34 5.12 -3.10
N GLN A 93 30.14 6.18 -3.06
CA GLN A 93 31.48 6.13 -2.49
C GLN A 93 31.29 6.13 -0.97
N VAL A 94 31.02 4.94 -0.41
CA VAL A 94 31.29 4.68 1.00
C VAL A 94 32.69 4.07 1.01
N GLN A 95 33.68 4.88 1.37
CA GLN A 95 35.02 4.43 1.71
C GLN A 95 35.15 4.40 3.25
N PRO A 96 35.98 3.48 3.78
CA PRO A 96 35.97 3.06 5.19
C PRO A 96 36.38 4.14 6.19
#